data_AF-A0A1Q6YVE4-F1
#
_entry.id   AF-A0A1Q6YVE4-F1
#
_cell.length_a   1.000
_cell.length_b   1.000
_cell.length_c   1.000
_cell.angle_alpha   90.00
_cell.angle_beta   90.00
_cell.angle_gamma   90.00
#
_symmetry.space_group_name_H-M   'P 1'
#
loop_
_entity.id
_entity.type
_entity.pdbx_description
1 polymer ?
#
loop_
_entity_poly.entity_id
_entity_poly.type
_entity_poly.pdbx_seq_one_letter_code
_entity_poly.pdbx_strand_id
1 'polypeptide(L)'
;MLQQARTLNANLKFMANPWSPPAWMKTNGSMLGVFNGVTGTLNSGDYEPLARYFVKFIQAYQAQGIPLYAITPQNEPLYTPDSYPGMSWAASDENNFIKNNLSPALANAGLSPKIIPYDHNWNNTSYAYTLLNDATTRRDIAGISWHCYLGDPSSMAAVHGSFPGSEVYETECSTGTSEAPISTIDLLMQSVQNMARTVVLWNIALDPNDGPHTGGCADCLGVVTIDQATGNVTYRNDYYQLGQFSKFVVPGAYHIASNTLGSLADVAFKNPDGSKVVVAHNDGASNSNFQVLWGNQGFNYTLPAGATVTFKWSGTQKTTIAIQFSSVADCVKVKGIEIVPTLI
;
A
#
# COMPACT_ATOMS: atom_id res chain seq x y z
N MET A 1 15.27 -12.33 10.23
CA MET A 1 15.01 -11.25 9.26
C MET A 1 14.26 -10.07 9.89
N LEU A 2 13.01 -10.22 10.36
CA LEU A 2 12.22 -9.07 10.88
C LEU A 2 12.88 -8.31 12.03
N GLN A 3 13.47 -9.01 13.01
CA GLN A 3 14.22 -8.37 14.10
C GLN A 3 15.41 -7.55 13.59
N GLN A 4 16.14 -8.08 12.59
CA GLN A 4 17.26 -7.36 11.96
C GLN A 4 16.76 -6.12 11.21
N ALA A 5 15.64 -6.21 10.50
CA ALA A 5 15.02 -5.06 9.85
C ALA A 5 14.68 -3.97 10.88
N ARG A 6 14.14 -4.35 12.06
CA ARG A 6 13.91 -3.39 13.16
C ARG A 6 15.19 -2.76 13.70
N THR A 7 16.30 -3.50 13.77
CA THR A 7 17.60 -2.92 14.17
C THR A 7 18.05 -1.85 13.19
N LEU A 8 17.77 -2.02 11.90
CA LEU A 8 18.08 -1.03 10.86
C LEU A 8 17.10 0.16 10.87
N ASN A 9 15.82 -0.10 11.17
CA ASN A 9 14.80 0.92 11.31
C ASN A 9 13.79 0.55 12.40
N ALA A 10 13.96 1.13 13.59
CA ALA A 10 13.13 0.85 14.75
C ALA A 10 11.66 1.27 14.58
N ASN A 11 11.38 2.16 13.62
CA ASN A 11 10.06 2.71 13.30
C ASN A 11 9.30 1.89 12.23
N LEU A 12 9.85 0.76 11.77
CA LEU A 12 9.14 -0.14 10.86
C LEU A 12 7.81 -0.59 11.46
N LYS A 13 6.76 -0.54 10.63
CA LYS A 13 5.43 -1.04 10.95
C LYS A 13 5.25 -2.41 10.31
N PHE A 14 4.77 -3.37 11.08
CA PHE A 14 4.47 -4.71 10.59
C PHE A 14 2.97 -4.88 10.42
N MET A 15 2.57 -5.35 9.24
CA MET A 15 1.20 -5.77 8.94
C MET A 15 1.20 -7.29 8.70
N ALA A 16 0.10 -7.96 9.02
CA ALA A 16 -0.07 -9.38 8.74
C ALA A 16 -1.50 -9.72 8.34
N ASN A 17 -1.63 -10.67 7.43
CA ASN A 17 -2.89 -11.21 6.96
C ASN A 17 -2.76 -12.74 6.77
N PRO A 18 -3.80 -13.53 7.03
CA PRO A 18 -3.81 -14.94 6.68
C PRO A 18 -4.31 -15.13 5.24
N TRP A 19 -3.67 -16.01 4.48
CA TRP A 19 -4.22 -16.48 3.20
C TRP A 19 -5.33 -17.51 3.43
N SER A 20 -5.22 -18.28 4.51
CA SER A 20 -6.21 -19.28 4.87
C SER A 20 -6.12 -19.62 6.34
N PRO A 21 -7.24 -19.85 7.03
CA PRO A 21 -7.24 -20.48 8.35
C PRO A 21 -6.83 -21.96 8.23
N PRO A 22 -6.55 -22.62 9.37
CA PRO A 22 -6.32 -24.06 9.40
C PRO A 22 -7.43 -24.84 8.69
N ALA A 23 -7.05 -25.91 7.97
CA ALA A 23 -7.95 -26.71 7.14
C ALA A 23 -9.23 -27.18 7.86
N TRP A 24 -9.13 -27.53 9.15
CA TRP A 24 -10.27 -27.99 9.96
C TRP A 24 -11.30 -26.90 10.27
N MET A 25 -10.94 -25.62 10.11
CA MET A 25 -11.86 -24.49 10.28
C MET A 25 -12.69 -24.20 9.02
N LYS A 26 -12.41 -24.89 7.90
CA LYS A 26 -13.05 -24.62 6.61
C LYS A 26 -14.02 -25.71 6.21
N THR A 27 -15.06 -25.31 5.51
CA THR A 27 -16.11 -26.20 4.99
C THR A 27 -15.59 -27.26 4.02
N ASN A 28 -14.47 -26.98 3.34
CA ASN A 28 -13.83 -27.90 2.40
C ASN A 28 -12.70 -28.75 3.03
N GLY A 29 -12.41 -28.58 4.33
CA GLY A 29 -11.38 -29.36 5.02
C GLY A 29 -9.95 -29.17 4.49
N SER A 30 -9.65 -28.06 3.82
CA SER A 30 -8.35 -27.80 3.18
C SER A 30 -7.93 -26.34 3.32
N MET A 31 -6.62 -26.07 3.35
CA MET A 31 -6.11 -24.69 3.29
C MET A 31 -6.29 -24.06 1.91
N LEU A 32 -6.42 -24.85 0.84
CA LEU A 32 -6.65 -24.34 -0.52
C LEU A 32 -8.01 -23.64 -0.63
N GLY A 33 -8.08 -22.57 -1.41
CA GLY A 33 -9.32 -21.84 -1.66
C GLY A 33 -10.41 -22.75 -2.22
N VAL A 34 -10.04 -23.61 -3.17
CA VAL A 34 -10.87 -24.68 -3.71
C VAL A 34 -10.17 -26.02 -3.49
N PHE A 35 -10.90 -27.03 -3.03
CA PHE A 35 -10.39 -28.39 -2.86
C PHE A 35 -11.45 -29.39 -3.27
N ASN A 36 -11.10 -30.34 -4.16
CA ASN A 36 -12.03 -31.30 -4.75
C ASN A 36 -13.28 -30.64 -5.37
N GLY A 37 -13.11 -29.49 -6.02
CA GLY A 37 -14.21 -28.73 -6.63
C GLY A 37 -15.10 -27.97 -5.64
N VAL A 38 -14.75 -27.93 -4.35
CA VAL A 38 -15.50 -27.24 -3.30
C VAL A 38 -14.72 -26.02 -2.82
N THR A 39 -15.31 -24.84 -3.01
CA THR A 39 -14.83 -23.59 -2.43
C THR A 39 -14.97 -23.61 -0.91
N GLY A 40 -13.88 -23.34 -0.20
CA GLY A 40 -13.86 -23.29 1.25
C GLY A 40 -14.26 -21.91 1.78
N THR A 41 -15.17 -21.91 2.74
CA THR A 41 -15.48 -20.77 3.61
C THR A 41 -15.28 -21.20 5.08
N LEU A 42 -15.32 -20.26 6.02
CA LEU A 42 -15.20 -20.58 7.43
C LEU A 42 -16.45 -21.32 7.94
N ASN A 43 -16.25 -22.37 8.72
CA ASN A 43 -17.36 -23.00 9.43
C ASN A 43 -17.98 -22.03 10.43
N SER A 44 -19.30 -22.08 10.58
CA SER A 44 -20.03 -21.22 11.53
C SER A 44 -19.57 -21.35 12.99
N GLY A 45 -19.06 -22.53 13.38
CA GLY A 45 -18.52 -22.78 14.72
C GLY A 45 -17.10 -22.25 14.96
N ASP A 46 -16.39 -21.83 13.90
CA ASP A 46 -14.95 -21.56 13.96
C ASP A 46 -14.57 -20.08 14.02
N TYR A 47 -15.56 -19.18 14.10
CA TYR A 47 -15.36 -17.74 14.26
C TYR A 47 -14.60 -17.41 15.56
N GLU A 48 -15.02 -17.95 16.70
CA GLU A 48 -14.32 -17.73 17.97
C GLU A 48 -12.94 -18.41 18.01
N PRO A 49 -12.78 -19.69 17.60
CA PRO A 49 -11.46 -20.29 17.39
C PRO A 49 -10.49 -19.45 16.54
N LEU A 50 -10.96 -18.88 15.42
CA LEU A 50 -10.13 -18.03 14.57
C LEU A 50 -9.73 -16.73 15.28
N ALA A 51 -10.64 -16.06 15.99
CA ALA A 51 -10.29 -14.86 16.75
C ALA A 51 -9.22 -15.15 17.82
N ARG A 52 -9.31 -16.30 18.51
CA ARG A 52 -8.25 -16.76 19.44
C ARG A 52 -6.93 -17.07 18.74
N TYR A 53 -6.98 -17.56 17.50
CA TYR A 53 -5.79 -17.76 16.69
C TYR A 53 -5.07 -16.43 16.41
N PHE A 54 -5.80 -15.39 16.01
CA PHE A 54 -5.24 -14.03 15.84
C PHE A 54 -4.58 -13.51 17.12
N VAL A 55 -5.25 -13.62 18.27
CA VAL A 55 -4.69 -13.22 19.57
C VAL A 55 -3.35 -13.92 19.84
N LYS A 56 -3.30 -15.24 19.67
CA LYS A 56 -2.07 -16.02 19.88
C LYS A 56 -0.96 -15.64 18.91
N PHE A 57 -1.29 -15.41 17.64
CA PHE A 57 -0.35 -14.97 16.62
C PHE A 57 0.27 -13.61 16.97
N ILE A 58 -0.55 -12.62 17.34
CA ILE A 58 -0.09 -11.29 17.73
C ILE A 58 0.79 -11.36 18.97
N GLN A 59 0.36 -12.11 20.01
CA GLN A 59 1.14 -12.28 21.24
C GLN A 59 2.50 -12.94 20.97
N ALA A 60 2.55 -13.95 20.10
CA ALA A 60 3.79 -14.63 19.74
C ALA A 60 4.78 -13.67 19.06
N TYR A 61 4.31 -12.85 18.11
CA TYR A 61 5.14 -11.85 17.45
C TYR A 61 5.60 -10.74 18.41
N GLN A 62 4.70 -10.26 19.28
CA GLN A 62 5.04 -9.28 20.31
C GLN A 62 6.10 -9.82 21.29
N ALA A 63 6.02 -11.10 21.69
CA ALA A 63 7.01 -11.75 22.55
C ALA A 63 8.40 -11.85 21.90
N GLN A 64 8.48 -11.85 20.57
CA GLN A 64 9.74 -11.77 19.81
C GLN A 64 10.20 -10.33 19.55
N GLY A 65 9.55 -9.35 20.17
CA GLY A 65 9.84 -7.93 19.96
C GLY A 65 9.41 -7.45 18.58
N ILE A 66 8.38 -8.03 17.96
CA ILE A 66 7.81 -7.60 16.68
C ILE A 66 6.33 -7.24 16.91
N PRO A 67 6.01 -6.07 17.48
CA PRO A 67 4.62 -5.67 17.63
C PRO A 67 3.99 -5.42 16.25
N LEU A 68 2.81 -5.99 16.03
CA LEU A 68 2.05 -5.79 14.79
C LEU A 68 1.29 -4.46 14.85
N TYR A 69 1.51 -3.63 13.83
CA TYR A 69 0.82 -2.35 13.66
C TYR A 69 -0.59 -2.56 13.13
N ALA A 70 -0.79 -3.50 12.21
CA ALA A 70 -2.07 -3.77 11.58
C ALA A 70 -2.26 -5.25 11.25
N ILE A 71 -3.52 -5.67 11.11
CA ILE A 71 -3.92 -6.97 10.59
C ILE A 71 -5.09 -6.83 9.61
N THR A 72 -5.20 -7.77 8.66
CA THR A 72 -6.45 -8.01 7.92
C THR A 72 -7.03 -9.37 8.35
N PRO A 73 -8.37 -9.53 8.39
CA PRO A 73 -8.99 -10.81 8.70
C PRO A 73 -8.72 -11.93 7.68
N GLN A 74 -8.54 -11.60 6.40
CA GLN A 74 -8.37 -12.55 5.31
C GLN A 74 -7.71 -11.84 4.11
N ASN A 75 -6.65 -12.44 3.56
CA ASN A 75 -6.12 -12.03 2.26
C ASN A 75 -7.12 -12.37 1.17
N GLU A 76 -7.41 -11.40 0.31
CA GLU A 76 -8.20 -11.57 -0.89
C GLU A 76 -9.49 -12.42 -0.74
N PRO A 77 -10.45 -12.03 0.11
CA PRO A 77 -11.62 -12.83 0.47
C PRO A 77 -12.57 -13.19 -0.70
N LEU A 78 -12.43 -12.53 -1.86
CA LEU A 78 -13.21 -12.79 -3.06
C LEU A 78 -12.48 -13.61 -4.13
N TYR A 79 -11.24 -14.06 -3.86
CA TYR A 79 -10.46 -14.88 -4.76
C TYR A 79 -10.14 -16.23 -4.10
N THR A 80 -10.50 -17.33 -4.78
CA THR A 80 -10.35 -18.68 -4.24
C THR A 80 -9.53 -19.58 -5.16
N PRO A 81 -8.20 -19.63 -4.95
CA PRO A 81 -7.32 -20.48 -5.75
C PRO A 81 -7.48 -21.96 -5.40
N ASP A 82 -7.22 -22.83 -6.38
CA ASP A 82 -7.18 -24.28 -6.20
C ASP A 82 -5.76 -24.83 -5.96
N SER A 83 -4.74 -23.98 -6.06
CA SER A 83 -3.32 -24.38 -6.04
C SER A 83 -2.54 -23.82 -4.85
N TYR A 84 -3.10 -22.87 -4.10
CA TYR A 84 -2.47 -22.26 -2.93
C TYR A 84 -3.49 -21.88 -1.85
N PRO A 85 -3.05 -21.52 -0.64
CA PRO A 85 -3.96 -21.17 0.45
C PRO A 85 -4.88 -20.00 0.08
N GLY A 86 -6.16 -20.15 0.40
CA GLY A 86 -7.19 -19.15 0.12
C GLY A 86 -8.48 -19.48 0.85
N MET A 87 -9.44 -18.56 0.89
CA MET A 87 -10.77 -18.81 1.44
C MET A 87 -11.76 -17.77 0.93
N SER A 88 -12.94 -18.22 0.52
CA SER A 88 -14.04 -17.30 0.21
C SER A 88 -14.64 -16.78 1.51
N TRP A 89 -14.79 -15.46 1.59
CA TRP A 89 -15.41 -14.81 2.72
C TRP A 89 -16.31 -13.67 2.26
N ALA A 90 -17.60 -13.73 2.60
CA ALA A 90 -18.54 -12.69 2.22
C ALA A 90 -18.38 -11.46 3.13
N ALA A 91 -18.65 -10.27 2.60
CA ALA A 91 -18.54 -9.02 3.36
C ALA A 91 -19.38 -9.02 4.66
N SER A 92 -20.56 -9.64 4.65
CA SER A 92 -21.41 -9.81 5.83
C SER A 92 -20.77 -10.69 6.89
N ASP A 93 -20.06 -11.73 6.46
CA ASP A 93 -19.39 -12.68 7.34
C ASP A 93 -18.15 -12.03 7.96
N GLU A 94 -17.38 -11.25 7.19
CA GLU A 94 -16.21 -10.55 7.71
C GLU A 94 -16.64 -9.46 8.69
N ASN A 95 -17.70 -8.72 8.35
CA ASN A 95 -18.34 -7.77 9.25
C ASN A 95 -18.74 -8.43 10.58
N ASN A 96 -19.41 -9.58 10.53
CA ASN A 96 -19.83 -10.32 11.71
C ASN A 96 -18.66 -10.85 12.52
N PHE A 97 -17.62 -11.36 11.87
CA PHE A 97 -16.40 -11.81 12.54
C PHE A 97 -15.70 -10.67 13.28
N ILE A 98 -15.55 -9.51 12.64
CA ILE A 98 -14.88 -8.36 13.24
C ILE A 98 -15.61 -7.92 14.52
N LYS A 99 -16.91 -7.64 14.44
CA LYS A 99 -17.65 -7.06 15.56
C LYS A 99 -17.98 -8.06 16.69
N ASN A 100 -18.22 -9.33 16.36
CA ASN A 100 -18.66 -10.32 17.35
C ASN A 100 -17.51 -11.17 17.92
N ASN A 101 -16.37 -11.28 17.22
CA ASN A 101 -15.32 -12.21 17.60
C ASN A 101 -13.94 -11.55 17.67
N LEU A 102 -13.43 -11.00 16.57
CA LEU A 102 -12.06 -10.50 16.49
C LEU A 102 -11.82 -9.31 17.41
N SER A 103 -12.60 -8.25 17.29
CA SER A 103 -12.40 -7.02 18.08
C SER A 103 -12.58 -7.27 19.58
N PRO A 104 -13.62 -7.99 20.05
CA PRO A 104 -13.72 -8.39 21.45
C PRO A 104 -12.56 -9.25 21.95
N ALA A 105 -12.09 -10.22 21.15
CA ALA A 105 -10.97 -11.09 21.54
C ALA A 105 -9.67 -10.29 21.69
N LEU A 106 -9.38 -9.35 20.78
CA LEU A 106 -8.23 -8.46 20.87
C LEU A 106 -8.32 -7.56 22.12
N ALA A 107 -9.48 -6.93 22.35
CA ALA A 107 -9.69 -6.08 23.52
C ALA A 107 -9.53 -6.86 24.83
N ASN A 108 -10.11 -8.06 24.94
CA ASN A 108 -9.98 -8.92 26.12
C ASN A 108 -8.53 -9.37 26.37
N ALA A 109 -7.74 -9.50 25.31
CA ALA A 109 -6.32 -9.82 25.40
C ALA A 109 -5.41 -8.60 25.65
N GLY A 110 -5.98 -7.38 25.73
CA GLY A 110 -5.21 -6.14 25.86
C GLY A 110 -4.39 -5.79 24.61
N LEU A 111 -4.81 -6.27 23.44
CA LEU A 111 -4.15 -6.05 22.16
C LEU A 111 -4.89 -4.99 21.35
N SER A 112 -4.14 -4.16 20.63
CA SER A 112 -4.72 -3.08 19.82
C SER A 112 -4.00 -2.85 18.48
N PRO A 113 -3.76 -3.89 17.65
CA PRO A 113 -3.39 -3.65 16.25
C PRO A 113 -4.55 -2.95 15.52
N LYS A 114 -4.24 -2.20 14.47
CA LYS A 114 -5.29 -1.74 13.55
C LYS A 114 -5.92 -2.94 12.84
N ILE A 115 -7.24 -2.98 12.75
CA ILE A 115 -7.95 -3.91 11.86
C ILE A 115 -8.25 -3.15 10.56
N ILE A 116 -7.75 -3.67 9.44
CA ILE A 116 -7.90 -3.05 8.11
C ILE A 116 -8.44 -4.10 7.12
N PRO A 117 -9.76 -4.38 7.15
CA PRO A 117 -10.40 -5.47 6.40
C PRO A 117 -10.49 -5.21 4.89
N TYR A 118 -11.18 -6.13 4.21
CA TYR A 118 -11.36 -6.24 2.76
C TYR A 118 -10.14 -6.81 2.03
N ASP A 119 -8.99 -6.12 2.05
CA ASP A 119 -7.69 -6.66 1.55
C ASP A 119 -7.82 -7.30 0.16
N HIS A 120 -8.47 -6.57 -0.75
CA HIS A 120 -8.85 -7.04 -2.09
C HIS A 120 -8.91 -5.87 -3.09
N ASN A 121 -9.13 -6.22 -4.35
CA ASN A 121 -9.10 -5.32 -5.49
C ASN A 121 -10.04 -4.10 -5.48
N TRP A 122 -9.65 -3.03 -6.18
CA TRP A 122 -10.44 -1.80 -6.34
C TRP A 122 -11.83 -2.00 -6.97
N ASN A 123 -12.05 -3.09 -7.70
CA ASN A 123 -13.27 -3.31 -8.49
C ASN A 123 -14.57 -3.54 -7.71
N ASN A 124 -14.55 -3.70 -6.38
CA ASN A 124 -15.77 -3.98 -5.60
C ASN A 124 -15.91 -3.16 -4.31
N THR A 125 -16.38 -1.91 -4.46
CA THR A 125 -16.68 -1.01 -3.34
C THR A 125 -17.82 -1.48 -2.44
N SER A 126 -18.71 -2.36 -2.90
CA SER A 126 -19.86 -2.84 -2.10
C SER A 126 -19.41 -3.62 -0.85
N TYR A 127 -18.26 -4.28 -0.93
CA TYR A 127 -17.66 -4.98 0.20
C TYR A 127 -17.25 -3.99 1.29
N ALA A 128 -16.50 -2.95 0.91
CA ALA A 128 -16.10 -1.87 1.80
C ALA A 128 -17.30 -1.17 2.44
N TYR A 129 -18.35 -0.89 1.66
CA TYR A 129 -19.58 -0.29 2.17
C TYR A 129 -20.32 -1.19 3.17
N THR A 130 -20.30 -2.51 2.99
CA THR A 130 -20.91 -3.43 3.95
C THR A 130 -20.26 -3.32 5.33
N LEU A 131 -18.93 -3.25 5.37
CA LEU A 131 -18.16 -3.10 6.60
C LEU A 131 -18.35 -1.71 7.24
N LEU A 132 -18.32 -0.65 6.44
CA LEU A 132 -18.37 0.74 6.93
C LEU A 132 -19.79 1.19 7.32
N ASN A 133 -20.84 0.58 6.78
CA ASN A 133 -22.22 0.88 7.17
C ASN A 133 -22.60 0.32 8.54
N ASP A 134 -21.90 -0.72 9.03
CA ASP A 134 -22.09 -1.22 10.39
C ASP A 134 -21.35 -0.31 11.39
N ALA A 135 -22.09 0.38 12.25
CA ALA A 135 -21.51 1.33 13.19
C ALA A 135 -20.54 0.69 14.21
N THR A 136 -20.73 -0.60 14.54
CA THR A 136 -19.84 -1.30 15.47
C THR A 136 -18.53 -1.63 14.77
N THR A 137 -18.60 -2.27 13.60
CA THR A 137 -17.42 -2.58 12.79
C THR A 137 -16.66 -1.33 12.42
N ARG A 138 -17.32 -0.28 11.92
CA ARG A 138 -16.68 0.99 11.55
C ARG A 138 -15.92 1.63 12.71
N ARG A 139 -16.38 1.47 13.95
CA ARG A 139 -15.68 1.99 15.14
C ARG A 139 -14.44 1.15 15.47
N ASP A 140 -14.49 -0.15 15.20
CA ASP A 140 -13.46 -1.10 15.62
C ASP A 140 -12.37 -1.30 14.54
N ILE A 141 -12.62 -0.87 13.28
CA ILE A 141 -11.63 -0.89 12.18
C ILE A 141 -10.99 0.49 11.98
N ALA A 142 -9.76 0.51 11.46
CA ALA A 142 -9.05 1.75 11.15
C ALA A 142 -9.36 2.29 9.75
N GLY A 143 -9.69 1.41 8.81
CA GLY A 143 -9.84 1.76 7.40
C GLY A 143 -10.15 0.55 6.53
N ILE A 144 -10.04 0.72 5.21
CA ILE A 144 -10.21 -0.36 4.22
C ILE A 144 -8.89 -0.57 3.49
N SER A 145 -8.54 -1.84 3.30
CA SER A 145 -7.36 -2.30 2.54
C SER A 145 -7.74 -2.67 1.12
N TRP A 146 -6.84 -2.38 0.18
CA TRP A 146 -7.05 -2.53 -1.25
C TRP A 146 -5.82 -3.13 -1.94
N HIS A 147 -6.08 -3.87 -3.01
CA HIS A 147 -5.07 -4.42 -3.93
C HIS A 147 -5.26 -3.84 -5.34
N CYS A 148 -4.19 -3.86 -6.14
CA CYS A 148 -4.16 -3.22 -7.44
C CYS A 148 -4.63 -4.09 -8.62
N TYR A 149 -4.94 -5.38 -8.41
CA TYR A 149 -5.04 -6.34 -9.52
C TYR A 149 -6.24 -6.12 -10.44
N LEU A 150 -7.34 -5.55 -9.93
CA LEU A 150 -8.56 -5.29 -10.71
C LEU A 150 -9.22 -3.97 -10.31
N GLY A 151 -9.74 -3.26 -11.30
CA GLY A 151 -10.54 -2.04 -11.09
C GLY A 151 -9.71 -0.77 -11.20
N ASP A 152 -10.16 0.30 -10.53
CA ASP A 152 -9.60 1.63 -10.65
C ASP A 152 -9.44 2.28 -9.26
N PRO A 153 -8.28 2.91 -8.96
CA PRO A 153 -7.98 3.44 -7.64
C PRO A 153 -8.93 4.55 -7.18
N SER A 154 -9.70 5.19 -8.07
CA SER A 154 -10.76 6.14 -7.70
C SER A 154 -11.84 5.52 -6.80
N SER A 155 -11.96 4.19 -6.80
CA SER A 155 -12.81 3.45 -5.86
C SER A 155 -12.43 3.71 -4.40
N MET A 156 -11.13 3.84 -4.12
CA MET A 156 -10.64 4.21 -2.79
C MET A 156 -11.12 5.60 -2.38
N ALA A 157 -10.99 6.58 -3.28
CA ALA A 157 -11.43 7.95 -3.05
C ALA A 157 -12.95 8.05 -2.88
N ALA A 158 -13.73 7.27 -3.63
CA ALA A 158 -15.19 7.23 -3.52
C ALA A 158 -15.65 6.70 -2.16
N VAL A 159 -15.04 5.61 -1.68
CA VAL A 159 -15.33 5.05 -0.35
C VAL A 159 -14.91 6.02 0.74
N HIS A 160 -13.71 6.60 0.65
CA HIS A 160 -13.25 7.61 1.60
C HIS A 160 -14.15 8.86 1.61
N GLY A 161 -14.64 9.33 0.45
CA GLY A 161 -15.57 10.45 0.38
C GLY A 161 -16.90 10.20 1.08
N SER A 162 -17.37 8.95 1.08
CA SER A 162 -18.57 8.54 1.83
C SER A 162 -18.30 8.36 3.33
N PHE A 163 -17.06 8.03 3.70
CA PHE A 163 -16.61 7.76 5.07
C PHE A 163 -15.27 8.45 5.35
N PRO A 164 -15.23 9.79 5.49
CA PRO A 164 -13.97 10.55 5.56
C PRO A 164 -13.11 10.26 6.80
N GLY A 165 -13.68 9.60 7.82
CA GLY A 165 -12.92 9.11 8.97
C GLY A 165 -12.24 7.76 8.76
N SER A 166 -12.55 7.06 7.67
CA SER A 166 -11.96 5.76 7.31
C SER A 166 -10.63 5.97 6.60
N GLU A 167 -9.58 5.34 7.10
CA GLU A 167 -8.28 5.31 6.44
C GLU A 167 -8.33 4.42 5.18
N VAL A 168 -7.38 4.63 4.25
CA VAL A 168 -7.25 3.87 3.00
C VAL A 168 -5.84 3.30 2.93
N TYR A 169 -5.73 1.99 2.68
CA TYR A 169 -4.47 1.26 2.62
C TYR A 169 -4.36 0.51 1.30
N GLU A 170 -3.32 0.75 0.50
CA GLU A 170 -2.94 -0.13 -0.60
C GLU A 170 -1.94 -1.14 -0.05
N THR A 171 -2.38 -2.38 0.15
CA THR A 171 -1.69 -3.39 0.96
C THR A 171 -0.98 -4.45 0.13
N GLU A 172 -1.27 -4.53 -1.15
CA GLU A 172 -0.61 -5.47 -2.05
C GLU A 172 -0.72 -5.04 -3.52
N CYS A 173 0.41 -5.07 -4.20
CA CYS A 173 0.46 -5.06 -5.65
C CYS A 173 1.71 -5.81 -6.10
N SER A 174 1.58 -6.59 -7.17
CA SER A 174 2.70 -7.28 -7.79
C SER A 174 3.09 -6.61 -9.10
N THR A 175 4.38 -6.70 -9.43
CA THR A 175 4.88 -6.42 -10.78
C THR A 175 5.22 -7.75 -11.48
N GLY A 176 5.32 -7.75 -12.80
CA GLY A 176 5.34 -8.98 -13.61
C GLY A 176 4.81 -8.75 -15.01
N THR A 177 4.95 -9.74 -15.90
CA THR A 177 4.51 -9.58 -17.29
C THR A 177 3.02 -9.83 -17.51
N SER A 178 2.40 -10.65 -16.66
CA SER A 178 0.99 -11.05 -16.76
C SER A 178 0.13 -10.53 -15.61
N GLU A 179 0.71 -10.36 -14.41
CA GLU A 179 -0.02 -9.97 -13.19
C GLU A 179 0.08 -8.49 -12.83
N ALA A 180 0.88 -7.68 -13.56
CA ALA A 180 1.06 -6.26 -13.25
C ALA A 180 0.14 -5.37 -14.09
N PRO A 181 -1.03 -4.95 -13.57
CA PRO A 181 -1.93 -4.06 -14.30
C PRO A 181 -1.43 -2.62 -14.33
N ILE A 182 -0.44 -2.28 -13.50
CA ILE A 182 -0.01 -0.91 -13.24
C ILE A 182 1.50 -0.89 -12.95
N SER A 183 2.19 0.18 -13.39
CA SER A 183 3.59 0.38 -13.06
C SER A 183 3.74 0.78 -11.58
N THR A 184 4.90 0.51 -10.97
CA THR A 184 5.14 0.88 -9.57
C THR A 184 5.02 2.39 -9.33
N ILE A 185 5.45 3.22 -10.28
CA ILE A 185 5.34 4.69 -10.15
C ILE A 185 3.88 5.14 -10.21
N ASP A 186 3.10 4.60 -11.14
CA ASP A 186 1.67 4.86 -11.24
C ASP A 186 0.91 4.42 -9.99
N LEU A 187 1.21 3.22 -9.47
CA LEU A 187 0.62 2.73 -8.23
C LEU A 187 0.87 3.71 -7.08
N LEU A 188 2.12 4.14 -6.89
CA LEU A 188 2.48 5.06 -5.81
C LEU A 188 1.77 6.41 -5.94
N MET A 189 1.74 6.99 -7.15
CA MET A 189 1.12 8.30 -7.40
C MET A 189 -0.39 8.24 -7.29
N GLN A 190 -1.02 7.29 -8.00
CA GLN A 190 -2.48 7.17 -8.04
C GLN A 190 -3.04 6.73 -6.70
N SER A 191 -2.37 5.87 -5.94
CA SER A 191 -2.82 5.50 -4.60
C SER A 191 -2.86 6.72 -3.67
N VAL A 192 -1.80 7.54 -3.65
CA VAL A 192 -1.75 8.77 -2.84
C VAL A 192 -2.81 9.79 -3.27
N GLN A 193 -2.98 9.99 -4.59
CA GLN A 193 -4.01 10.88 -5.14
C GLN A 193 -5.42 10.40 -4.76
N ASN A 194 -5.61 9.09 -4.58
CA ASN A 194 -6.85 8.46 -4.17
C ASN A 194 -6.91 8.12 -2.67
N MET A 195 -6.28 8.96 -1.84
CA MET A 195 -6.36 8.96 -0.37
C MET A 195 -5.62 7.83 0.35
N ALA A 196 -4.96 6.92 -0.39
CA ALA A 196 -4.16 5.89 0.25
C ALA A 196 -3.00 6.52 1.02
N ARG A 197 -2.79 5.99 2.23
CA ARG A 197 -1.71 6.45 3.13
C ARG A 197 -0.55 5.48 3.26
N THR A 198 -0.66 4.37 2.55
CA THR A 198 0.27 3.25 2.51
C THR A 198 0.19 2.65 1.12
N VAL A 199 1.33 2.24 0.57
CA VAL A 199 1.45 1.40 -0.61
C VAL A 199 2.49 0.32 -0.28
N VAL A 200 2.13 -0.94 -0.45
CA VAL A 200 3.01 -2.10 -0.22
C VAL A 200 3.06 -2.93 -1.50
N LEU A 201 4.28 -3.20 -1.98
CA LEU A 201 4.50 -4.20 -3.02
C LEU A 201 4.68 -5.59 -2.40
N TRP A 202 4.42 -6.62 -3.20
CA TRP A 202 4.30 -7.98 -2.68
C TRP A 202 5.60 -8.60 -2.17
N ASN A 203 6.44 -9.10 -3.06
CA ASN A 203 7.68 -9.79 -2.68
C ASN A 203 8.85 -8.80 -2.61
N ILE A 204 9.54 -8.74 -1.47
CA ILE A 204 10.76 -7.93 -1.36
C ILE A 204 11.91 -8.49 -2.21
N ALA A 205 12.01 -9.82 -2.32
CA ALA A 205 13.06 -10.49 -3.07
C ALA A 205 12.57 -11.82 -3.63
N LEU A 206 12.91 -12.09 -4.90
CA LEU A 206 12.74 -13.40 -5.55
C LEU A 206 14.04 -13.80 -6.26
N ASP A 207 14.13 -15.06 -6.67
CA ASP A 207 15.29 -15.57 -7.41
C ASP A 207 15.22 -15.21 -8.91
N PRO A 208 16.25 -15.53 -9.73
CA PRO A 208 16.25 -15.24 -11.17
C PRO A 208 15.17 -15.98 -11.98
N ASN A 209 14.47 -16.93 -11.38
CA ASN A 209 13.36 -17.67 -11.98
C ASN A 209 12.01 -17.27 -11.34
N ASP A 210 11.95 -16.07 -10.73
CA ASP A 210 10.75 -15.48 -10.14
C ASP A 210 10.14 -16.33 -9.01
N GLY A 211 10.97 -17.12 -8.33
CA GLY A 211 10.58 -18.02 -7.24
C GLY A 211 11.31 -17.78 -5.91
N PRO A 212 11.11 -18.69 -4.93
CA PRO A 212 10.20 -19.84 -4.96
C PRO A 212 8.73 -19.41 -4.75
N HIS A 213 7.80 -20.14 -5.38
CA HIS A 213 6.36 -19.94 -5.20
C HIS A 213 5.67 -21.30 -4.96
N THR A 214 4.52 -21.28 -4.28
CA THR A 214 3.70 -22.49 -4.01
C THR A 214 2.34 -22.30 -4.66
N GLY A 215 2.24 -22.63 -5.94
CA GLY A 215 1.13 -22.19 -6.78
C GLY A 215 1.16 -20.67 -7.01
N GLY A 216 0.03 -20.10 -7.41
CA GLY A 216 -0.12 -18.65 -7.58
C GLY A 216 0.68 -18.08 -8.75
N CYS A 217 1.15 -16.84 -8.56
CA CYS A 217 1.84 -16.07 -9.60
C CYS A 217 3.21 -16.68 -9.96
N ALA A 218 3.39 -16.99 -11.25
CA ALA A 218 4.59 -17.63 -11.77
C ALA A 218 5.59 -16.65 -12.42
N ASP A 219 5.20 -15.40 -12.62
CA ASP A 219 6.01 -14.36 -13.25
C ASP A 219 6.01 -13.05 -12.44
N CYS A 220 5.67 -13.14 -11.15
CA CYS A 220 5.73 -12.01 -10.25
C CYS A 220 7.17 -11.69 -9.93
N LEU A 221 7.50 -10.41 -9.90
CA LEU A 221 8.85 -9.95 -9.64
C LEU A 221 8.98 -9.54 -8.17
N GLY A 222 10.17 -9.79 -7.62
CA GLY A 222 10.55 -9.19 -6.35
C GLY A 222 11.03 -7.76 -6.56
N VAL A 223 10.92 -6.91 -5.54
CA VAL A 223 11.53 -5.57 -5.53
C VAL A 223 13.02 -5.64 -5.89
N VAL A 224 13.70 -6.71 -5.46
CA VAL A 224 15.02 -7.11 -5.95
C VAL A 224 15.01 -8.56 -6.42
N THR A 225 15.96 -8.91 -7.29
CA THR A 225 16.29 -10.30 -7.61
C THR A 225 17.60 -10.70 -6.94
N ILE A 226 17.62 -11.86 -6.28
CA ILE A 226 18.82 -12.39 -5.61
C ILE A 226 19.22 -13.71 -6.28
N ASP A 227 20.38 -13.71 -6.92
CA ASP A 227 20.99 -14.95 -7.39
C ASP A 227 21.60 -15.71 -6.21
N GLN A 228 21.00 -16.85 -5.87
CA GLN A 228 21.41 -17.65 -4.72
C GLN A 228 22.77 -18.35 -4.93
N ALA A 229 23.21 -18.54 -6.18
CA ALA A 229 24.49 -19.19 -6.48
C ALA A 229 25.67 -18.22 -6.32
N THR A 230 25.46 -16.94 -6.66
CA THR A 230 26.52 -15.92 -6.63
C THR A 230 26.40 -14.94 -5.47
N GLY A 231 25.22 -14.82 -4.87
CA GLY A 231 24.89 -13.78 -3.88
C GLY A 231 24.66 -12.40 -4.51
N ASN A 232 24.63 -12.30 -5.85
CA ASN A 232 24.41 -11.04 -6.54
C ASN A 232 22.98 -10.55 -6.36
N VAL A 233 22.83 -9.24 -6.14
CA VAL A 233 21.54 -8.57 -6.00
C VAL A 233 21.34 -7.64 -7.19
N THR A 234 20.23 -7.85 -7.91
CA THR A 234 19.77 -6.99 -8.99
C THR A 234 18.59 -6.16 -8.48
N TYR A 235 18.76 -4.84 -8.44
CA TYR A 235 17.70 -3.90 -8.08
C TYR A 235 16.79 -3.66 -9.29
N ARG A 236 15.50 -3.94 -9.15
CA ARG A 236 14.51 -3.73 -10.21
C ARG A 236 13.95 -2.32 -10.18
N ASN A 237 13.17 -1.95 -11.20
CA ASN A 237 12.50 -0.64 -11.26
C ASN A 237 11.73 -0.34 -9.97
N ASP A 238 11.07 -1.34 -9.40
CA ASP A 238 10.32 -1.24 -8.15
C ASP A 238 11.14 -0.70 -6.99
N TYR A 239 12.39 -1.16 -6.86
CA TYR A 239 13.30 -0.66 -5.82
C TYR A 239 13.56 0.84 -5.99
N TYR A 240 13.81 1.28 -7.22
CA TYR A 240 14.09 2.68 -7.50
C TYR A 240 12.85 3.56 -7.34
N GLN A 241 11.68 3.12 -7.82
CA GLN A 241 10.42 3.88 -7.68
C GLN A 241 9.96 3.95 -6.23
N LEU A 242 10.03 2.85 -5.47
CA LEU A 242 9.81 2.89 -4.01
C LEU A 242 10.81 3.83 -3.32
N GLY A 243 12.05 3.87 -3.79
CA GLY A 243 13.08 4.79 -3.30
C GLY A 243 12.79 6.27 -3.55
N GLN A 244 12.15 6.61 -4.68
CA GLN A 244 11.70 7.97 -5.01
C GLN A 244 10.66 8.49 -4.01
N PHE A 245 9.92 7.61 -3.32
CA PHE A 245 8.98 8.01 -2.27
C PHE A 245 9.57 7.84 -0.87
N SER A 246 9.89 6.60 -0.49
CA SER A 246 10.18 6.19 0.89
C SER A 246 11.40 6.89 1.51
N LYS A 247 12.36 7.34 0.69
CA LYS A 247 13.53 8.09 1.16
C LYS A 247 13.21 9.54 1.52
N PHE A 248 12.22 10.15 0.87
CA PHE A 248 11.96 11.59 0.95
C PHE A 248 10.66 11.92 1.68
N VAL A 249 9.63 11.08 1.54
CA VAL A 249 8.31 11.20 2.19
C VAL A 249 8.32 10.35 3.46
N VAL A 250 8.46 10.99 4.62
CA VAL A 250 8.63 10.28 5.90
C VAL A 250 7.29 10.03 6.60
N PRO A 251 7.21 9.04 7.52
CA PRO A 251 5.99 8.80 8.29
C PRO A 251 5.46 10.08 8.96
N GLY A 252 4.17 10.36 8.76
CA GLY A 252 3.52 11.59 9.24
C GLY A 252 3.52 12.73 8.23
N ALA A 253 4.15 12.57 7.06
CA ALA A 253 3.93 13.47 5.94
C ALA A 253 2.47 13.46 5.51
N TYR A 254 1.98 14.60 5.04
CA TYR A 254 0.67 14.72 4.43
C TYR A 254 0.79 15.14 2.98
N HIS A 255 -0.04 14.53 2.14
CA HIS A 255 -0.22 14.92 0.75
C HIS A 255 -0.79 16.36 0.71
N ILE A 256 -0.26 17.19 -0.18
CA ILE A 256 -0.71 18.57 -0.42
C ILE A 256 -1.06 18.73 -1.90
N ALA A 257 -2.01 19.61 -2.18
CA ALA A 257 -2.45 19.85 -3.55
C ALA A 257 -1.29 20.35 -4.43
N SER A 258 -1.26 19.81 -5.64
CA SER A 258 -0.43 20.23 -6.77
C SER A 258 -1.26 20.20 -8.06
N ASN A 259 -0.75 20.78 -9.14
CA ASN A 259 -1.45 20.86 -10.42
C ASN A 259 -0.83 19.89 -11.43
N THR A 260 -1.67 19.16 -12.17
CA THR A 260 -1.22 18.27 -13.23
C THR A 260 -0.81 19.05 -14.49
N LEU A 261 0.22 18.58 -15.20
CA LEU A 261 0.72 19.20 -16.43
C LEU A 261 0.82 18.17 -17.58
N GLY A 262 -0.28 17.95 -18.30
CA GLY A 262 -0.28 17.08 -19.48
C GLY A 262 0.18 15.65 -19.15
N SER A 263 1.26 15.18 -19.79
CA SER A 263 1.87 13.87 -19.56
C SER A 263 2.85 13.81 -18.38
N LEU A 264 2.95 14.89 -17.59
CA LEU A 264 3.71 14.92 -16.35
C LEU A 264 2.77 14.62 -15.19
N ALA A 265 2.91 13.42 -14.62
CA ALA A 265 2.28 13.08 -13.36
C ALA A 265 3.10 13.67 -12.20
N ASP A 266 2.41 14.13 -11.16
CA ASP A 266 3.07 14.63 -9.96
C ASP A 266 2.24 14.38 -8.68
N VAL A 267 2.95 14.31 -7.56
CA VAL A 267 2.38 14.35 -6.20
C VAL A 267 3.29 15.14 -5.29
N ALA A 268 2.69 15.90 -4.37
CA ALA A 268 3.41 16.77 -3.46
C ALA A 268 3.11 16.46 -1.99
N PHE A 269 4.10 16.57 -1.13
CA PHE A 269 3.98 16.29 0.30
C PHE A 269 4.58 17.39 1.15
N LYS A 270 4.07 17.52 2.37
CA LYS A 270 4.78 18.21 3.45
C LYS A 270 5.10 17.22 4.57
N ASN A 271 6.40 17.07 4.83
CA ASN A 271 6.90 16.26 5.93
C ASN A 271 6.64 16.93 7.30
N PRO A 272 6.70 16.18 8.41
CA PRO A 272 6.54 16.73 9.77
C PRO A 272 7.57 17.80 10.14
N ASP A 273 8.79 17.72 9.58
CA ASP A 273 9.84 18.74 9.74
C ASP A 273 9.56 20.03 8.96
N GLY A 274 8.48 20.07 8.19
CA GLY A 274 8.06 21.19 7.36
C GLY A 274 8.65 21.19 5.94
N SER A 275 9.59 20.29 5.62
CA SER A 275 10.13 20.14 4.27
C SER A 275 9.05 19.76 3.27
N LYS A 276 9.23 20.18 2.02
CA LYS A 276 8.38 19.82 0.89
C LYS A 276 9.06 18.75 0.08
N VAL A 277 8.25 17.87 -0.48
CA VAL A 277 8.66 16.85 -1.43
C VAL A 277 7.74 16.94 -2.62
N VAL A 278 8.29 16.91 -3.83
CA VAL A 278 7.53 16.71 -5.06
C VAL A 278 8.15 15.54 -5.79
N VAL A 279 7.34 14.54 -6.10
CA VAL A 279 7.71 13.45 -7.00
C VAL A 279 7.03 13.73 -8.33
N ALA A 280 7.80 13.74 -9.41
CA ALA A 280 7.30 13.94 -10.76
C ALA A 280 7.75 12.79 -11.67
N HIS A 281 6.84 12.31 -12.51
CA HIS A 281 7.09 11.25 -13.48
C HIS A 281 6.68 11.71 -14.89
N ASN A 282 7.52 11.43 -15.88
CA ASN A 282 7.25 11.78 -17.27
C ASN A 282 6.87 10.54 -18.08
N ASP A 283 5.58 10.30 -18.22
CA ASP A 283 5.02 9.22 -19.05
C ASP A 283 5.11 9.50 -20.56
N GLY A 284 5.58 10.69 -20.93
CA GLY A 284 5.74 11.10 -22.32
C GLY A 284 6.93 10.42 -23.01
N ALA A 285 6.85 10.32 -24.34
CA ALA A 285 7.92 9.83 -25.21
C ALA A 285 9.04 10.86 -25.48
N SER A 286 8.95 12.06 -24.90
CA SER A 286 9.91 13.15 -25.08
C SER A 286 10.20 13.86 -23.76
N ASN A 287 11.25 14.69 -23.75
CA ASN A 287 11.59 15.48 -22.56
C ASN A 287 10.47 16.45 -22.20
N SER A 288 10.09 16.47 -20.92
CA SER A 288 9.12 17.40 -20.36
C SER A 288 9.83 18.57 -19.67
N ASN A 289 9.59 19.78 -20.14
CA ASN A 289 10.07 21.01 -19.50
C ASN A 289 8.96 21.58 -18.62
N PHE A 290 9.25 21.79 -17.34
CA PHE A 290 8.27 22.34 -16.40
C PHE A 290 8.92 23.22 -15.33
N GLN A 291 8.08 23.89 -14.56
CA GLN A 291 8.46 24.68 -13.40
C GLN A 291 7.88 24.07 -12.14
N VAL A 292 8.69 23.98 -11.10
CA VAL A 292 8.20 23.75 -9.73
C VAL A 292 8.07 25.10 -9.07
N LEU A 293 6.85 25.46 -8.70
CA LEU A 293 6.52 26.75 -8.07
C LEU A 293 6.05 26.53 -6.63
N TRP A 294 6.53 27.37 -5.72
CA TRP A 294 6.09 27.37 -4.33
C TRP A 294 6.16 28.78 -3.74
N GLY A 295 4.98 29.38 -3.51
CA GLY A 295 4.90 30.82 -3.20
C GLY A 295 5.48 31.64 -4.35
N ASN A 296 6.39 32.57 -4.04
CA ASN A 296 7.10 33.40 -5.02
C ASN A 296 8.46 32.82 -5.45
N GLN A 297 8.71 31.55 -5.17
CA GLN A 297 9.95 30.87 -5.53
C GLN A 297 9.66 29.78 -6.56
N GLY A 298 10.66 29.49 -7.38
CA GLY A 298 10.55 28.40 -8.33
C GLY A 298 11.85 28.09 -9.04
N PHE A 299 11.83 26.99 -9.78
CA PHE A 299 12.92 26.58 -10.64
C PHE A 299 12.40 25.83 -11.86
N ASN A 300 13.15 25.91 -12.96
CA ASN A 300 12.89 25.12 -14.17
C ASN A 300 13.57 23.76 -14.05
N TYR A 301 12.95 22.73 -14.63
CA TYR A 301 13.54 21.42 -14.78
C TYR A 301 13.14 20.79 -16.12
N THR A 302 14.05 20.01 -16.71
CA THR A 302 13.81 19.18 -17.89
C THR A 302 13.91 17.73 -17.46
N LEU A 303 12.79 17.01 -17.46
CA LEU A 303 12.72 15.60 -17.12
C LEU A 303 12.72 14.76 -18.40
N PRO A 304 13.68 13.84 -18.60
CA PRO A 304 13.67 12.93 -19.74
C PRO A 304 12.41 12.08 -19.83
N ALA A 305 12.12 11.56 -21.02
CA ALA A 305 11.07 10.56 -21.23
C ALA A 305 11.27 9.34 -20.31
N GLY A 306 10.19 8.86 -19.68
CA GLY A 306 10.20 7.70 -18.79
C GLY A 306 10.90 7.88 -17.44
N ALA A 307 11.44 9.08 -17.15
CA ALA A 307 12.18 9.33 -15.92
C ALA A 307 11.27 9.74 -14.76
N THR A 308 11.69 9.40 -13.55
CA THR A 308 11.12 9.89 -12.29
C THR A 308 12.13 10.78 -11.60
N VAL A 309 11.68 11.89 -11.01
CA VAL A 309 12.53 12.77 -10.19
C VAL A 309 11.82 13.14 -8.92
N THR A 310 12.58 13.16 -7.81
CA THR A 310 12.11 13.72 -6.55
C THR A 310 12.89 14.96 -6.18
N PHE A 311 12.15 16.01 -5.82
CA PHE A 311 12.66 17.26 -5.28
C PHE A 311 12.33 17.32 -3.80
N LYS A 312 13.33 17.60 -2.95
CA LYS A 312 13.11 17.90 -1.54
C LYS A 312 13.73 19.23 -1.17
N TRP A 313 12.99 20.08 -0.46
CA TRP A 313 13.51 21.35 0.03
C TRP A 313 12.86 21.79 1.35
N SER A 314 13.52 22.70 2.06
CA SER A 314 13.01 23.29 3.30
C SER A 314 12.63 24.75 3.12
N GLY A 315 11.71 25.24 3.94
CA GLY A 315 11.35 26.64 4.01
C GLY A 315 9.92 26.87 4.50
N THR A 316 9.64 28.11 4.90
CA THR A 316 8.28 28.61 5.16
C THR A 316 7.82 29.46 3.99
N GLN A 317 6.59 29.27 3.53
CA GLN A 317 6.00 30.10 2.48
C GLN A 317 5.84 31.51 3.06
N LYS A 318 6.71 32.44 2.68
CA LYS A 318 6.54 33.84 3.04
C LYS A 318 5.50 34.41 2.08
N THR A 319 4.33 34.75 2.64
CA THR A 319 3.13 35.34 2.00
C THR A 319 2.30 34.47 1.05
N THR A 320 1.00 34.39 1.33
CA THR A 320 -0.06 33.99 0.39
C THR A 320 -0.43 35.20 -0.44
N ILE A 321 0.37 35.53 -1.46
CA ILE A 321 -0.08 36.45 -2.50
C ILE A 321 -0.65 35.55 -3.60
N ALA A 322 -1.92 35.75 -3.96
CA ALA A 322 -2.48 35.15 -5.17
C ALA A 322 -1.65 35.68 -6.35
N ILE A 323 -0.74 34.86 -6.88
CA ILE A 323 0.12 35.30 -7.96
C ILE A 323 -0.67 35.19 -9.26
N GLN A 324 -1.08 36.33 -9.80
CA GLN A 324 -1.37 36.46 -11.23
C GLN A 324 -0.02 36.65 -11.94
N PHE A 325 0.49 35.61 -12.60
CA PHE A 325 1.68 35.74 -13.43
C PHE A 325 1.31 36.34 -14.79
N SER A 326 1.91 37.48 -15.14
CA SER A 326 1.82 38.09 -16.48
C SER A 326 2.95 37.66 -17.42
N SER A 327 4.04 37.05 -16.93
CA SER A 327 5.10 36.40 -17.73
C SER A 327 6.08 35.55 -16.89
N VAL A 328 6.85 34.70 -17.57
CA VAL A 328 7.63 33.54 -17.06
C VAL A 328 8.99 33.89 -16.43
N ALA A 329 9.39 35.16 -16.35
CA ALA A 329 10.80 35.54 -16.18
C ALA A 329 11.29 35.76 -14.72
N ASP A 330 10.41 35.89 -13.72
CA ASP A 330 10.80 36.37 -12.37
C ASP A 330 10.80 35.27 -11.29
N CYS A 331 11.57 34.19 -11.49
CA CYS A 331 11.72 33.14 -10.46
C CYS A 331 13.04 33.28 -9.66
N VAL A 332 12.93 33.39 -8.34
CA VAL A 332 14.07 33.23 -7.41
C VAL A 332 14.30 31.75 -7.15
N LYS A 333 15.52 31.26 -7.41
CA LYS A 333 15.92 29.87 -7.12
C LYS A 333 15.68 29.54 -5.64
N VAL A 334 14.97 28.45 -5.36
CA VAL A 334 14.85 27.88 -4.01
C VAL A 334 16.23 27.37 -3.58
N LYS A 335 16.75 27.86 -2.44
CA LYS A 335 18.04 27.40 -1.89
C LYS A 335 17.89 26.04 -1.21
N GLY A 336 18.84 25.14 -1.45
CA GLY A 336 18.93 23.86 -0.75
C GLY A 336 17.97 22.77 -1.24
N ILE A 337 17.67 22.76 -2.55
CA ILE A 337 16.91 21.65 -3.16
C ILE A 337 17.83 20.45 -3.35
N GLU A 338 17.43 19.31 -2.82
CA GLU A 338 17.95 18.01 -3.21
C GLU A 338 17.15 17.51 -4.42
N ILE A 339 17.86 17.15 -5.50
CA ILE A 339 17.28 16.63 -6.75
C ILE A 339 17.81 15.22 -6.96
N VAL A 340 16.91 14.24 -7.03
CA VAL A 340 17.29 12.84 -7.25
C VAL A 340 16.55 12.29 -8.48
N PRO A 341 17.16 12.36 -9.67
CA PRO A 341 16.59 11.77 -10.87
C PRO A 341 16.92 10.27 -10.96
N THR A 342 15.96 9.48 -11.44
CA THR A 342 16.16 8.10 -11.91
C THR A 342 15.70 8.03 -13.36
N LEU A 343 16.61 7.65 -14.27
CA LEU A 343 16.24 7.14 -15.59
C LEU A 343 16.00 5.63 -15.43
N ILE A 344 14.84 5.17 -15.92
CA ILE A 344 14.43 3.77 -15.90
C ILE A 344 14.88 3.10 -17.19
#